data_AF-A0AAE9XYM7-F1
#
_entry.id   AF-A0AAE9XYM7-F1
#
_cell.length_a   1.000
_cell.length_b   1.000
_cell.length_c   1.000
_cell.angle_alpha   90.00
_cell.angle_beta   90.00
_cell.angle_gamma   90.00
#
_symmetry.space_group_name_H-M   'P 1'
#
loop_
_entity.id
_entity.type
_entity.pdbx_description
1 polymer ?
#
loop_
_entity_poly.entity_id
_entity_poly.type
_entity_poly.pdbx_seq_one_letter_code
_entity_poly.pdbx_strand_id
1 'polypeptide(L)'
;MVWLLPSAEGSQVWIIVVMTWLVSAGGFMHIVAGSMEAFMLMLDGSVSVVQVFGGFIAPVLIGNVIGGTALFALLTYAQVMKEME
;
A
#
# COMPACT_ATOMS: atom_id res chain seq x y z
N MET A 1 -2.63 -2.17 -7.25
CA MET A 1 -2.15 -3.45 -7.84
C MET A 1 -3.27 -4.46 -8.02
N VAL A 2 -4.13 -4.67 -7.02
CA VAL A 2 -5.18 -5.73 -7.05
C VAL A 2 -6.09 -5.64 -8.29
N TRP A 3 -6.35 -4.44 -8.80
CA TRP A 3 -7.14 -4.20 -10.02
C TRP A 3 -6.38 -4.39 -11.34
N LEU A 4 -5.04 -4.43 -11.33
CA LEU A 4 -4.22 -4.65 -12.52
C LEU A 4 -3.96 -6.14 -12.79
N LEU A 5 -3.99 -6.96 -11.73
CA LEU A 5 -3.65 -8.38 -11.81
C LEU A 5 -4.61 -9.24 -12.65
N PRO A 6 -5.93 -8.97 -12.71
CA PRO A 6 -6.83 -9.71 -13.60
C PRO A 6 -6.52 -9.50 -15.08
N SER A 7 -6.05 -8.31 -15.45
CA SER A 7 -5.73 -7.93 -16.83
C SER A 7 -4.26 -8.21 -17.21
N ALA A 8 -3.50 -8.87 -16.34
CA ALA A 8 -2.06 -9.04 -16.50
C ALA A 8 -1.65 -10.17 -17.45
N GLU A 9 -2.58 -11.03 -17.92
CA GLU A 9 -2.35 -12.09 -18.93
C GLU A 9 -0.99 -12.82 -18.82
N GLY A 10 -0.61 -13.27 -17.62
CA GLY A 10 0.65 -14.00 -17.36
C GLY A 10 1.85 -13.15 -16.92
N SER A 11 1.76 -11.82 -16.97
CA SER A 11 2.78 -10.89 -16.50
C SER A 11 2.64 -10.47 -15.02
N GLN A 12 1.79 -11.16 -14.25
CA GLN A 12 1.43 -10.82 -12.87
C GLN A 12 2.64 -10.63 -11.95
N VAL A 13 3.61 -11.56 -12.04
CA VAL A 13 4.83 -11.51 -11.22
C VAL A 13 5.62 -10.22 -11.51
N TRP A 14 5.80 -9.88 -12.78
CA TRP A 14 6.51 -8.66 -13.18
C TRP A 14 5.81 -7.41 -12.71
N ILE A 15 4.47 -7.35 -12.83
CA ILE A 15 3.69 -6.22 -12.33
C ILE A 15 3.86 -6.07 -10.81
N ILE A 16 3.80 -7.16 -10.05
CA ILE A 16 4.00 -7.11 -8.60
C ILE A 16 5.40 -6.59 -8.29
N VAL A 17 6.44 -7.14 -8.91
CA VAL A 17 7.84 -6.74 -8.67
C VAL A 17 8.06 -5.26 -9.00
N VAL A 18 7.62 -4.78 -10.16
CA VAL A 18 7.81 -3.39 -10.56
C VAL A 18 7.05 -2.44 -9.63
N MET A 19 5.82 -2.78 -9.29
CA MET A 19 4.99 -1.92 -8.44
C MET A 19 5.49 -1.89 -7.00
N THR A 20 5.89 -3.01 -6.40
CA THR A 20 6.49 -3.01 -5.07
C THR A 20 7.85 -2.31 -5.06
N TRP A 21 8.64 -2.49 -6.11
CA TRP A 21 9.90 -1.77 -6.29
C TRP A 21 9.68 -0.25 -6.38
N LEU A 22 8.70 0.21 -7.16
CA LEU A 22 8.37 1.65 -7.26
C LEU A 22 7.90 2.24 -5.93
N VAL A 23 7.09 1.50 -5.16
CA VAL A 23 6.66 1.92 -3.82
C VAL A 23 7.87 2.10 -2.91
N SER A 24 8.81 1.15 -2.94
CA SER A 24 10.05 1.22 -2.17
C SER A 24 10.97 2.35 -2.65
N ALA A 25 11.15 2.51 -3.96
CA ALA A 25 11.98 3.56 -4.56
C ALA A 25 11.44 4.97 -4.27
N GLY A 26 10.12 5.11 -4.17
CA GLY A 26 9.46 6.36 -3.76
C GLY A 26 9.50 6.63 -2.26
N GLY A 27 10.05 5.72 -1.44
CA GLY A 27 10.06 5.85 0.02
C GLY A 27 8.66 5.80 0.64
N PHE A 28 7.68 5.22 -0.04
CA PHE A 28 6.31 5.16 0.44
C PHE A 28 6.14 4.08 1.51
N MET A 29 5.55 4.47 2.63
CA MET A 29 5.26 3.55 3.72
C MET A 29 4.03 2.69 3.40
N HIS A 30 4.22 1.37 3.38
CA HIS A 30 3.13 0.40 3.22
C HIS A 30 2.83 -0.26 4.57
N ILE A 31 1.60 -0.12 5.06
CA ILE A 31 1.23 -0.50 6.44
C ILE A 31 1.57 -1.97 6.77
N VAL A 32 1.32 -2.90 5.83
CA VAL A 32 1.59 -4.33 6.05
C VAL A 32 3.08 -4.66 5.99
N ALA A 33 3.85 -4.01 5.10
CA ALA A 33 5.26 -4.34 4.92
C ALA A 33 6.10 -3.73 6.05
N GLY A 34 5.87 -2.46 6.37
CA GLY A 34 6.61 -1.77 7.43
C GLY A 34 6.18 -2.16 8.85
N SER A 35 5.01 -2.78 9.04
CA SER A 35 4.62 -3.27 10.37
C SER A 35 5.53 -4.39 10.87
N MET A 36 6.04 -5.25 9.98
CA MET A 36 7.02 -6.27 10.35
C MET A 36 8.25 -5.64 11.01
N GLU A 37 8.83 -4.62 10.38
CA GLU A 37 10.00 -3.90 10.89
C GLU A 37 9.68 -3.17 12.20
N ALA A 38 8.55 -2.45 12.25
CA ALA A 38 8.12 -1.74 13.45
C ALA A 38 7.91 -2.69 14.64
N PHE A 39 7.33 -3.87 14.42
CA PHE A 39 7.17 -4.88 15.46
C PHE A 39 8.48 -5.55 15.86
N MET A 40 9.40 -5.81 14.93
CA MET A 40 10.73 -6.32 15.27
C MET A 40 11.49 -5.34 16.17
N LEU A 41 11.48 -4.04 15.83
CA LEU A 41 12.10 -3.00 16.65
C LEU A 41 11.45 -2.88 18.04
N MET A 42 10.14 -3.09 18.13
CA MET A 42 9.41 -3.11 19.40
C MET A 42 9.81 -4.31 20.26
N LEU A 43 9.94 -5.49 19.65
CA LEU A 43 10.31 -6.73 20.34
C LEU A 43 11.77 -6.71 20.83
N ASP A 44 12.66 -6.10 20.06
CA ASP A 44 14.06 -5.86 20.45
C ASP A 44 14.21 -4.77 21.53
N GLY A 45 13.14 -4.03 21.84
CA GLY A 45 13.13 -2.95 22.83
C GLY A 45 13.73 -1.63 22.33
N SER A 46 14.05 -1.54 21.04
CA SER A 46 14.60 -0.35 20.39
C SER A 46 13.58 0.79 20.25
N VAL A 47 12.28 0.49 20.22
CA VAL A 47 11.19 1.50 20.18
C VAL A 47 10.06 1.15 21.15
N SER A 48 9.39 2.17 21.69
CA SER A 48 8.28 1.95 22.61
C SER A 48 6.97 1.59 21.88
N VAL A 49 6.05 0.92 22.58
CA VAL A 49 4.72 0.60 22.05
C VAL A 49 3.99 1.86 21.56
N VAL A 50 4.10 2.97 22.29
CA VAL A 50 3.46 4.24 21.92
C VAL A 50 4.05 4.80 20.62
N GLN A 51 5.37 4.68 20.43
CA GLN A 51 6.02 5.11 19.18
C GLN A 51 5.58 4.26 17.99
N VAL A 52 5.45 2.94 18.15
CA VAL A 52 4.99 2.08 17.07
C VAL A 52 3.54 2.39 16.69
N PHE A 53 2.63 2.40 17.67
CA PHE A 53 1.21 2.57 17.36
C PHE A 53 0.85 4.00 16.97
N GLY A 54 1.36 5.00 17.69
CA GLY A 54 1.06 6.41 17.43
C GLY A 54 1.94 7.05 16.36
N GLY A 55 3.21 6.63 16.26
CA GLY A 55 4.18 7.21 15.33
C GLY A 55 4.24 6.54 13.96
N PHE A 56 3.86 5.26 13.87
CA PHE A 56 3.91 4.51 12.61
C PHE A 56 2.55 3.93 12.21
N ILE A 57 1.97 3.02 13.01
CA ILE A 57 0.79 2.25 12.60
C ILE A 57 -0.41 3.14 12.30
N ALA A 58 -0.81 4.01 13.23
CA ALA A 58 -1.98 4.87 13.05
C ALA A 58 -1.85 5.82 11.83
N PRO A 59 -0.80 6.65 11.70
CA PRO A 59 -0.69 7.57 10.57
C PRO A 59 -0.54 6.85 9.23
N VAL A 60 0.27 5.78 9.16
CA VAL A 60 0.49 5.03 7.92
C VAL A 60 -0.78 4.30 7.50
N LEU A 61 -1.53 3.71 8.44
CA LEU A 61 -2.80 3.04 8.15
C LEU A 61 -3.82 4.01 7.57
N ILE A 62 -3.99 5.19 8.20
CA ILE A 62 -4.91 6.22 7.72
C ILE A 62 -4.53 6.65 6.30
N GLY A 63 -3.25 6.95 6.07
CA GLY A 63 -2.75 7.33 4.75
C GLY A 63 -2.96 6.25 3.69
N ASN A 64 -2.67 4.98 4.03
CA ASN A 64 -2.86 3.85 3.12
C ASN A 64 -4.34 3.63 2.78
N VAL A 65 -5.25 3.73 3.75
CA VAL A 65 -6.69 3.60 3.52
C VAL A 65 -7.22 4.73 2.65
N ILE A 66 -6.87 5.99 2.98
CA ILE A 66 -7.32 7.15 2.20
C ILE A 66 -6.76 7.07 0.77
N GLY A 67 -5.46 6.87 0.62
CA GLY A 67 -4.81 6.80 -0.69
C GLY A 67 -5.32 5.65 -1.54
N GLY A 68 -5.44 4.45 -0.96
CA GLY A 68 -5.97 3.27 -1.64
C GLY A 68 -7.42 3.45 -2.07
N THR A 69 -8.26 4.00 -1.20
CA THR A 69 -9.69 4.24 -1.49
C THR A 69 -9.86 5.31 -2.56
N ALA A 70 -9.14 6.42 -2.47
CA ALA A 70 -9.19 7.50 -3.46
C ALA A 70 -8.76 7.00 -4.85
N LEU A 71 -7.62 6.29 -4.93
CA LEU A 71 -7.13 5.74 -6.18
C LEU A 71 -8.13 4.74 -6.78
N PHE A 72 -8.67 3.85 -5.96
CA PHE A 72 -9.68 2.88 -6.40
C PHE A 72 -10.96 3.57 -6.90
N ALA A 73 -11.47 4.56 -6.17
CA ALA A 73 -12.65 5.31 -6.55
C ALA A 73 -12.46 6.04 -7.89
N LEU A 74 -11.30 6.70 -8.09
CA LEU A 74 -10.98 7.39 -9.34
C LEU A 74 -10.89 6.43 -10.53
N LEU A 75 -10.20 5.30 -10.37
CA LEU A 75 -10.06 4.30 -11.43
C LEU A 75 -11.42 3.68 -11.80
N THR A 76 -12.23 3.35 -10.80
CA THR A 76 -13.55 2.75 -11.00
C THR A 76 -14.48 3.76 -11.68
N TYR A 77 -14.47 5.02 -11.25
CA TYR A 77 -15.23 6.09 -11.89
C TYR A 77 -14.85 6.26 -13.37
N ALA A 78 -13.55 6.27 -13.67
CA ALA A 78 -13.07 6.38 -15.05
C ALA A 78 -13.47 5.18 -15.93
N GLN A 79 -13.49 3.96 -15.36
CA GLN A 79 -13.95 2.76 -16.06
C GLN A 79 -15.45 2.83 -16.38
N VAL A 80 -16.29 3.17 -15.40
CA VAL A 80 -17.74 3.24 -15.57
C VAL A 80 -18.14 4.35 -16.54
N MET A 81 -17.48 5.52 -16.48
CA MET A 81 -17.78 6.62 -17.42
C MET A 81 -17.62 6.15 -18.87
N LYS A 82 -16.54 5.42 -19.16
CA LYS A 82 -16.25 4.92 -20.51
C LYS A 82 -17.26 3.90 -21.02
N GLU A 83 -18.00 3.22 -20.14
CA GLU A 83 -19.07 2.28 -20.52
C GLU A 83 -20.43 2.97 -20.76
N MET A 84 -20.58 4.22 -20.32
CA MET A 84 -21.80 5.00 -20.51
C MET A 84 -21.82 5.78 -21.84
N GLU A 85 -20.71 5.80 -22.58
CA GLU A 85 -20.58 6.30 -23.95
C GLU A 85 -20.71 5.16 -24.97
#